data_AF-A0A2R6A8I9-F1
#
_entry.id   AF-A0A2R6A8I9-F1
#
_cell.length_a   1.000
_cell.length_b   1.000
_cell.length_c   1.000
_cell.angle_alpha   90.00
_cell.angle_beta   90.00
_cell.angle_gamma   90.00
#
_symmetry.space_group_name_H-M   'P 1'
#
loop_
_entity.id
_entity.type
_entity.pdbx_description
1 polymer ?
#
loop_
_entity_poly.entity_id
_entity_poly.type
_entity_poly.pdbx_seq_one_letter_code
_entity_poly.pdbx_strand_id
1 'polypeptide(L)'
;MNKVSETAQKIKSRLPETVPFYRTPVTVQILLLRQTHDYAVFRTEETRELNIAVTPASISDPTQVTRVVFLASKQKAPESREFAATIKYYFNTHGIDLTTLNVNWDLTKEKKKGKFQPDFNQLRSSILECELKDRLCRACPRCSLFGAVETGNKGIWEKRWNIKHRIEYSSAFSLEPYEELSENLTFNAVAETTQSTGQALNVTENVVPLANFPSIVTLVSPTWEELVLVIKNLLKCKSYGAESRTKGDTVNYIMGLVVGNEEIITSLEYTLELSDKKSVDLETTKQ
;
A
#
# COMPACT_ATOMS: atom_id res chain seq x y z
N MET A 1 -18.40 23.02 10.36
CA MET A 1 -17.04 22.84 9.81
C MET A 1 -16.10 22.51 10.97
N ASN A 2 -15.68 21.26 11.12
CA ASN A 2 -14.73 20.89 12.16
C ASN A 2 -13.39 21.58 11.87
N LYS A 3 -12.92 22.42 12.79
CA LYS A 3 -11.58 23.01 12.72
C LYS A 3 -10.58 21.86 12.58
N VAL A 4 -9.84 21.86 11.47
CA VAL A 4 -8.68 20.99 11.30
C VAL A 4 -7.75 21.24 12.49
N SER A 5 -7.32 20.17 13.17
CA SER A 5 -6.47 20.29 14.35
C SER A 5 -5.19 21.08 14.02
N GLU A 6 -4.62 21.76 15.01
CA GLU A 6 -3.39 22.54 14.83
C GLU A 6 -2.26 21.71 14.19
N THR A 7 -2.14 20.45 14.61
CA THR A 7 -1.19 19.47 14.04
C THR A 7 -1.42 19.22 12.55
N ALA A 8 -2.67 19.01 12.14
CA ALA A 8 -3.00 18.78 10.74
C ALA A 8 -2.75 20.03 9.87
N GLN A 9 -2.93 21.23 10.42
CA GLN A 9 -2.57 22.48 9.73
C GLN A 9 -1.04 22.60 9.55
N LYS A 10 -0.26 22.29 10.59
CA LYS A 10 1.21 22.26 10.53
C LYS A 10 1.71 21.29 9.45
N ILE A 11 1.14 20.07 9.40
CA ILE A 11 1.48 19.10 8.35
C ILE A 11 1.12 19.66 6.98
N LYS A 12 -0.12 20.14 6.78
CA LYS A 12 -0.58 20.70 5.51
C LYS A 12 0.33 21.81 4.98
N SER A 13 0.81 22.70 5.84
CA SER A 13 1.71 23.81 5.45
C SER A 13 3.09 23.37 4.92
N ARG A 14 3.49 22.12 5.14
CA ARG A 14 4.76 21.55 4.67
C ARG A 14 4.61 20.78 3.36
N LEU A 15 3.38 20.53 2.90
CA LEU A 15 3.10 19.75 1.70
C LEU A 15 2.86 20.66 0.49
N PRO A 16 3.19 20.21 -0.73
CA PRO A 16 2.79 20.89 -1.96
C PRO A 16 1.28 21.14 -2.03
N GLU A 17 0.89 22.34 -2.47
CA GLU A 17 -0.53 22.70 -2.66
C GLU A 17 -1.15 21.98 -3.87
N THR A 18 -0.34 21.68 -4.88
CA THR A 18 -0.77 20.97 -6.09
C THR A 18 0.19 19.84 -6.39
N VAL A 19 -0.28 18.84 -7.12
CA VAL A 19 0.54 17.70 -7.55
C VAL A 19 1.68 18.24 -8.42
N PRO A 20 2.94 18.16 -7.96
CA PRO A 20 4.01 18.84 -8.67
C PRO A 20 4.46 18.01 -9.88
N PHE A 21 4.78 18.69 -10.98
CA PHE A 21 5.29 18.03 -12.19
C PHE A 21 6.66 17.40 -11.96
N TYR A 22 7.55 18.13 -11.29
CA TYR A 22 8.83 17.63 -10.80
C TYR A 22 8.71 17.22 -9.35
N ARG A 23 9.38 16.14 -8.95
CA ARG A 23 9.41 15.75 -7.54
C ARG A 23 10.10 16.83 -6.72
N THR A 24 9.44 17.20 -5.63
CA THR A 24 10.03 17.96 -4.53
C THR A 24 10.72 16.99 -3.56
N PRO A 25 11.68 17.45 -2.74
CA PRO A 25 12.30 16.60 -1.72
C PRO A 25 11.35 16.23 -0.58
N VAL A 26 10.18 16.88 -0.47
CA VAL A 26 9.24 16.63 0.63
C VAL A 26 8.75 15.19 0.61
N THR A 27 8.93 14.50 1.72
CA THR A 27 8.47 13.13 1.97
C THR A 27 7.53 13.09 3.17
N VAL A 28 6.61 12.13 3.15
CA VAL A 28 5.80 11.77 4.32
C VAL A 28 5.92 10.27 4.54
N GLN A 29 6.57 9.86 5.63
CA GLN A 29 6.61 8.47 6.06
C GLN A 29 5.44 8.20 7.00
N ILE A 30 4.66 7.17 6.67
CA ILE A 30 3.58 6.66 7.50
C ILE A 30 4.11 5.43 8.24
N LEU A 31 4.20 5.54 9.56
CA LEU A 31 4.60 4.45 10.43
C LEU A 31 3.38 3.58 10.72
N LEU A 32 3.46 2.31 10.37
CA LEU A 32 2.39 1.33 10.48
C LEU A 32 2.80 0.17 11.37
N LEU A 33 1.85 -0.36 12.14
CA LEU A 33 1.90 -1.73 12.63
C LEU A 33 0.81 -2.51 11.90
N ARG A 34 1.20 -3.54 11.14
CA ARG A 34 0.27 -4.42 10.44
C ARG A 34 0.15 -5.70 11.23
N GLN A 35 -1.03 -6.02 11.73
CA GLN A 35 -1.25 -7.19 12.57
C GLN A 35 -2.19 -8.17 11.87
N THR A 36 -1.80 -9.45 11.77
CA THR A 36 -2.68 -10.49 11.23
C THR A 36 -3.82 -10.73 12.21
N HIS A 37 -5.07 -10.74 11.73
CA HIS A 37 -6.27 -11.03 12.53
C HIS A 37 -6.89 -12.38 12.17
N ASP A 38 -6.33 -13.02 11.16
CA ASP A 38 -6.61 -14.38 10.71
C ASP A 38 -5.29 -15.00 10.22
N TYR A 39 -5.30 -16.31 9.98
CA TYR A 39 -4.19 -16.98 9.34
C TYR A 39 -3.84 -16.29 8.02
N ALA A 40 -2.55 -16.01 7.81
CA ALA A 40 -2.08 -15.31 6.63
C ALA A 40 -1.11 -16.16 5.82
N VAL A 41 -1.21 -16.05 4.49
CA VAL A 41 -0.38 -16.82 3.56
C VAL A 41 0.61 -15.88 2.91
N PHE A 42 1.79 -15.74 3.53
CA PHE A 42 2.89 -14.90 3.02
C PHE A 42 3.97 -15.76 2.37
N ARG A 43 3.62 -16.45 1.29
CA ARG A 43 4.52 -17.41 0.63
C ARG A 43 5.04 -16.97 -0.74
N THR A 44 6.07 -17.64 -1.24
CA THR A 44 6.45 -17.60 -2.66
C THR A 44 5.46 -18.45 -3.46
N GLU A 45 5.12 -18.02 -4.69
CA GLU A 45 4.19 -18.78 -5.54
C GLU A 45 4.80 -20.10 -6.05
N GLU A 46 6.14 -20.18 -6.12
CA GLU A 46 6.88 -21.30 -6.72
C GLU A 46 7.12 -22.43 -5.72
N THR A 47 7.60 -22.13 -4.50
CA THR A 47 7.95 -23.16 -3.50
C THR A 47 6.86 -23.39 -2.46
N ARG A 48 5.86 -22.51 -2.39
CA ARG A 48 4.79 -22.48 -1.36
C ARG A 48 5.29 -22.33 0.08
N GLU A 49 6.55 -22.01 0.27
CA GLU A 49 7.17 -21.73 1.58
C GLU A 49 6.95 -20.26 1.97
N LEU A 50 6.88 -20.00 3.27
CA LEU A 50 6.83 -18.63 3.78
C LEU A 50 8.04 -17.81 3.31
N ASN A 51 7.80 -16.53 2.99
CA ASN A 51 8.88 -15.59 2.75
C ASN A 51 9.58 -15.32 4.08
N ILE A 52 10.86 -15.66 4.18
CA ILE A 52 11.67 -15.48 5.39
C ILE A 52 12.92 -14.64 5.09
N ALA A 53 13.44 -13.99 6.14
CA ALA A 53 14.74 -13.31 6.11
C ALA A 53 15.44 -13.47 7.46
N VAL A 54 16.78 -13.54 7.43
CA VAL A 54 17.60 -13.53 8.63
C VAL A 54 18.04 -12.10 8.90
N THR A 55 17.78 -11.63 10.12
CA THR A 55 18.08 -10.26 10.56
C THR A 55 18.67 -10.27 11.96
N PRO A 56 19.32 -9.19 12.42
CA PRO A 56 19.63 -9.01 13.84
C PRO A 56 18.37 -9.13 14.73
N ALA A 57 18.57 -9.53 15.98
CA ALA A 57 17.51 -9.63 16.98
C ALA A 57 16.96 -8.24 17.32
N SER A 58 17.83 -7.25 17.46
CA SER A 58 17.45 -5.85 17.61
C SER A 58 18.52 -4.93 16.99
N ILE A 59 18.34 -3.62 17.12
CA ILE A 59 19.36 -2.65 16.70
C ILE A 59 20.65 -2.76 17.55
N SER A 60 20.53 -3.23 18.80
CA SER A 60 21.64 -3.36 19.74
C SER A 60 22.18 -4.80 19.87
N ASP A 61 21.37 -5.81 19.53
CA ASP A 61 21.73 -7.22 19.58
C ASP A 61 21.91 -7.81 18.16
N PRO A 62 23.16 -8.08 17.74
CA PRO A 62 23.47 -8.62 16.41
C PRO A 62 23.12 -10.11 16.25
N THR A 63 22.60 -10.79 17.28
CA THR A 63 22.21 -12.20 17.21
C THR A 63 21.23 -12.42 16.06
N GLN A 64 21.47 -13.45 15.24
CA GLN A 64 20.65 -13.70 14.06
C GLN A 64 19.32 -14.35 14.44
N VAL A 65 18.22 -13.77 13.94
CA VAL A 65 16.85 -14.27 14.09
C VAL A 65 16.22 -14.39 12.71
N THR A 66 15.62 -15.55 12.44
CA THR A 66 14.80 -15.77 11.24
C THR A 66 13.44 -15.12 11.46
N ARG A 67 13.00 -14.27 10.53
CA ARG A 67 11.72 -13.55 10.58
C ARG A 67 10.89 -13.86 9.34
N VAL A 68 9.57 -13.94 9.50
CA VAL A 68 8.63 -13.91 8.38
C VAL A 68 8.65 -12.50 7.76
N VAL A 69 8.61 -12.45 6.43
CA VAL A 69 8.64 -11.23 5.62
C VAL A 69 7.31 -11.02 4.91
N PHE A 70 6.68 -9.90 5.21
CA PHE A 70 5.53 -9.42 4.46
C PHE A 70 6.01 -8.53 3.31
N LEU A 71 6.16 -9.12 2.11
CA LEU A 71 6.75 -8.46 0.95
C LEU A 71 6.02 -7.17 0.53
N ALA A 72 6.80 -6.14 0.17
CA ALA A 72 6.28 -4.86 -0.32
C ALA A 72 5.26 -5.01 -1.47
N SER A 73 5.50 -5.93 -2.40
CA SER A 73 4.61 -6.19 -3.54
C SER A 73 3.25 -6.76 -3.09
N LYS A 74 3.24 -7.63 -2.06
CA LYS A 74 2.05 -8.23 -1.48
C LYS A 74 1.28 -7.25 -0.59
N GLN A 75 1.92 -6.21 -0.08
CA GLN A 75 1.25 -5.07 0.57
C GLN A 75 0.65 -4.10 -0.47
N LYS A 76 1.45 -3.67 -1.45
CA LYS A 76 1.07 -2.68 -2.47
C LYS A 76 -0.09 -3.14 -3.35
N ALA A 77 -0.15 -4.42 -3.72
CA ALA A 77 -1.14 -4.93 -4.65
C ALA A 77 -2.61 -4.82 -4.16
N PRO A 78 -2.99 -5.34 -2.97
CA PRO A 78 -4.34 -5.16 -2.42
C PRO A 78 -4.66 -3.69 -2.18
N GLU A 79 -3.71 -2.91 -1.66
CA GLU A 79 -3.94 -1.48 -1.40
C GLU A 79 -4.18 -0.67 -2.69
N SER A 80 -3.46 -0.97 -3.76
CA SER A 80 -3.67 -0.34 -5.08
C SER A 80 -5.02 -0.71 -5.69
N ARG A 81 -5.48 -1.97 -5.50
CA ARG A 81 -6.81 -2.43 -5.92
C ARG A 81 -7.91 -1.71 -5.16
N GLU A 82 -7.79 -1.65 -3.84
CA GLU A 82 -8.75 -0.98 -2.97
C GLU A 82 -8.84 0.52 -3.26
N PHE A 83 -7.69 1.14 -3.53
CA PHE A 83 -7.62 2.55 -3.92
C PHE A 83 -8.32 2.77 -5.26
N ALA A 84 -8.06 1.91 -6.25
CA ALA A 84 -8.71 1.99 -7.56
C ALA A 84 -10.23 1.86 -7.45
N ALA A 85 -10.73 0.90 -6.67
CA ALA A 85 -12.16 0.70 -6.44
C ALA A 85 -12.81 1.93 -5.76
N THR A 86 -12.14 2.48 -4.75
CA THR A 86 -12.59 3.67 -4.03
C THR A 86 -12.67 4.90 -4.94
N ILE A 87 -11.64 5.15 -5.75
CA ILE A 87 -11.64 6.24 -6.73
C ILE A 87 -12.78 6.08 -7.73
N LYS A 88 -12.97 4.89 -8.32
CA LYS A 88 -14.05 4.64 -9.28
C LYS A 88 -15.42 4.90 -8.67
N TYR A 89 -15.67 4.42 -7.45
CA TYR A 89 -16.93 4.63 -6.75
C TYR A 89 -17.23 6.11 -6.58
N TYR A 90 -16.31 6.90 -5.99
CA TYR A 90 -16.58 8.31 -5.74
C TYR A 90 -16.66 9.15 -7.02
N PHE A 91 -15.84 8.84 -8.03
CA PHE A 91 -15.96 9.48 -9.35
C PHE A 91 -17.33 9.23 -9.98
N ASN A 92 -17.84 8.00 -9.88
CA ASN A 92 -19.16 7.64 -10.41
C ASN A 92 -20.29 8.34 -9.64
N THR A 93 -20.28 8.27 -8.31
CA THR A 93 -21.37 8.73 -7.43
C THR A 93 -21.52 10.25 -7.38
N HIS A 94 -20.42 11.01 -7.32
CA HIS A 94 -20.50 12.46 -7.05
C HIS A 94 -20.43 13.35 -8.29
N GLY A 95 -20.36 12.78 -9.50
CA GLY A 95 -20.32 13.61 -10.71
C GLY A 95 -19.19 14.65 -10.67
N ILE A 96 -18.00 14.26 -10.19
CA ILE A 96 -16.87 15.17 -9.93
C ILE A 96 -16.66 16.12 -11.12
N ASP A 97 -16.62 17.42 -10.83
CA ASP A 97 -16.29 18.45 -11.80
C ASP A 97 -14.83 18.30 -12.23
N LEU A 98 -14.64 17.85 -13.47
CA LEU A 98 -13.32 17.63 -14.04
C LEU A 98 -12.71 18.91 -14.61
N THR A 99 -13.47 20.01 -14.68
CA THR A 99 -12.97 21.30 -15.20
C THR A 99 -11.89 21.90 -14.31
N THR A 100 -11.84 21.52 -13.03
CA THR A 100 -10.82 21.96 -12.08
C THR A 100 -9.52 21.16 -12.19
N LEU A 101 -9.44 20.15 -13.08
CA LEU A 101 -8.22 19.37 -13.26
C LEU A 101 -7.15 20.18 -13.98
N ASN A 102 -6.05 20.42 -13.27
CA ASN A 102 -4.85 21.02 -13.86
C ASN A 102 -4.00 19.94 -14.55
N VAL A 103 -4.43 19.53 -15.74
CA VAL A 103 -3.72 18.56 -16.59
C VAL A 103 -3.18 19.26 -17.84
N ASN A 104 -2.00 18.83 -18.30
CA ASN A 104 -1.50 19.26 -19.60
C ASN A 104 -2.31 18.58 -20.70
N TRP A 105 -3.23 19.33 -21.27
CA TRP A 105 -4.17 18.82 -22.23
C TRP A 105 -3.58 18.60 -23.63
N ASP A 106 -2.40 19.14 -23.93
CA ASP A 106 -1.66 18.91 -25.20
C ASP A 106 -1.21 17.46 -25.40
N LEU A 107 -1.40 16.62 -24.37
CA LEU A 107 -1.10 15.19 -24.40
C LEU A 107 -2.30 14.33 -24.82
N THR A 108 -3.50 14.92 -24.94
CA THR A 108 -4.75 14.20 -25.25
C THR A 108 -5.00 14.03 -26.74
N LYS A 109 -5.74 12.97 -27.11
CA LYS A 109 -6.15 12.68 -28.49
C LYS A 109 -7.31 13.59 -28.94
N GLU A 110 -7.11 14.89 -29.08
CA GLU A 110 -8.13 15.78 -29.67
C GLU A 110 -7.55 16.63 -30.82
N LYS A 111 -7.90 16.23 -32.05
CA LYS A 111 -7.89 17.08 -33.25
C LYS A 111 -9.33 17.42 -33.61
N LYS A 112 -9.79 18.64 -33.31
CA LYS A 112 -10.89 19.28 -34.05
C LYS A 112 -10.58 20.76 -34.31
N LYS A 113 -10.51 21.12 -35.60
CA LYS A 113 -10.56 22.50 -36.13
C LYS A 113 -9.67 23.53 -35.42
N GLY A 114 -8.42 23.18 -35.09
CA GLY A 114 -7.40 24.15 -34.70
C GLY A 114 -7.60 24.88 -33.36
N LYS A 115 -8.59 24.50 -32.56
CA LYS A 115 -8.75 24.97 -31.17
C LYS A 115 -8.81 23.76 -30.24
N PHE A 116 -7.91 23.73 -29.27
CA PHE A 116 -7.88 22.70 -28.24
C PHE A 116 -9.10 22.86 -27.31
N GLN A 117 -9.95 21.82 -27.19
CA GLN A 117 -11.01 21.76 -26.18
C GLN A 117 -10.96 20.39 -25.48
N PRO A 118 -10.92 20.37 -24.13
CA PRO A 118 -10.90 19.11 -23.39
C PRO A 118 -12.28 18.41 -23.41
N ASP A 119 -12.34 17.16 -23.89
CA ASP A 119 -13.52 16.31 -23.72
C ASP A 119 -13.53 15.68 -22.31
N PHE A 120 -14.20 16.37 -21.38
CA PHE A 120 -14.37 15.90 -20.01
C PHE A 120 -15.19 14.60 -19.90
N ASN A 121 -16.07 14.31 -20.85
CA ASN A 121 -16.82 13.05 -20.86
C ASN A 121 -15.89 11.89 -21.21
N GLN A 122 -15.03 12.06 -22.22
CA GLN A 122 -14.03 11.06 -22.57
C GLN A 122 -13.03 10.82 -21.43
N LEU A 123 -12.59 11.88 -20.76
CA LEU A 123 -11.72 11.76 -19.58
C LEU A 123 -12.41 10.98 -18.45
N ARG A 124 -13.68 11.30 -18.16
CA ARG A 124 -14.48 10.59 -17.15
C ARG A 124 -14.58 9.11 -17.47
N SER A 125 -14.95 8.74 -18.71
CA SER A 125 -15.02 7.35 -19.14
C SER A 125 -13.67 6.66 -19.00
N SER A 126 -12.57 7.33 -19.39
CA SER A 126 -11.23 6.75 -19.25
C SER A 126 -10.84 6.49 -17.80
N ILE A 127 -11.25 7.34 -16.85
CA ILE A 127 -10.99 7.12 -15.41
C ILE A 127 -11.79 5.93 -14.89
N LEU A 128 -13.06 5.82 -15.26
CA LEU A 128 -13.94 4.71 -14.84
C LEU A 128 -13.49 3.36 -15.43
N GLU A 129 -12.99 3.37 -16.66
CA GLU A 129 -12.44 2.21 -17.38
C GLU A 129 -10.96 1.92 -17.03
N CYS A 130 -10.38 2.64 -16.05
CA CYS A 130 -9.00 2.43 -15.64
C CYS A 130 -8.84 1.07 -14.94
N GLU A 131 -8.05 0.16 -15.51
CA GLU A 131 -7.83 -1.19 -15.02
C GLU A 131 -6.36 -1.39 -14.63
N LEU A 132 -6.11 -2.27 -13.66
CA LEU A 132 -4.74 -2.66 -13.34
C LEU A 132 -4.24 -3.54 -14.50
N LYS A 133 -2.97 -3.37 -14.89
CA LYS A 133 -2.28 -4.09 -15.97
C LYS A 133 -2.76 -3.78 -17.41
N ASP A 134 -4.06 -3.73 -17.66
CA ASP A 134 -4.58 -3.80 -19.04
C ASP A 134 -4.91 -2.45 -19.68
N ARG A 135 -5.25 -1.44 -18.86
CA ARG A 135 -5.66 -0.10 -19.33
C ARG A 135 -5.44 0.99 -18.27
N LEU A 136 -4.32 1.70 -18.34
CA LEU A 136 -3.97 2.73 -17.37
C LEU A 136 -4.37 4.12 -17.88
N CYS A 137 -5.38 4.72 -17.24
CA CYS A 137 -5.88 6.02 -17.69
C CYS A 137 -4.88 7.17 -17.55
N ARG A 138 -3.83 7.03 -16.71
CA ARG A 138 -2.79 8.05 -16.44
C ARG A 138 -3.32 9.43 -16.00
N ALA A 139 -4.59 9.52 -15.62
CA ALA A 139 -5.24 10.76 -15.18
C ALA A 139 -5.79 10.66 -13.75
N CYS A 140 -6.17 9.46 -13.30
CA CYS A 140 -6.76 9.29 -11.98
C CYS A 140 -5.70 9.33 -10.87
N PRO A 141 -6.10 9.67 -9.62
CA PRO A 141 -5.18 9.69 -8.47
C PRO A 141 -4.42 8.38 -8.26
N ARG A 142 -5.03 7.23 -8.62
CA ARG A 142 -4.35 5.92 -8.54
C ARG A 142 -3.11 5.87 -9.43
N CYS A 143 -3.23 6.27 -10.69
CA CYS A 143 -2.09 6.28 -11.62
C CYS A 143 -1.01 7.28 -11.18
N SER A 144 -1.43 8.43 -10.64
CA SER A 144 -0.53 9.47 -10.12
C SER A 144 0.30 8.99 -8.92
N LEU A 145 -0.32 8.26 -7.99
CA LEU A 145 0.33 7.79 -6.76
C LEU A 145 1.04 6.44 -6.95
N PHE A 146 0.35 5.42 -7.45
CA PHE A 146 0.90 4.05 -7.58
C PHE A 146 1.76 3.85 -8.83
N GLY A 147 1.81 4.87 -9.70
CA GLY A 147 2.49 4.83 -10.98
C GLY A 147 1.63 4.23 -12.09
N ALA A 148 2.04 4.51 -13.32
CA ALA A 148 1.40 3.98 -14.51
C ALA A 148 2.44 3.78 -15.62
N VAL A 149 2.66 2.54 -16.01
CA VAL A 149 3.55 2.16 -17.11
C VAL A 149 2.72 1.38 -18.11
N GLU A 150 2.60 1.88 -19.33
CA GLU A 150 1.83 1.21 -20.37
C GLU A 150 2.69 1.06 -21.63
N THR A 151 2.76 -0.16 -22.15
CA THR A 151 3.55 -0.51 -23.35
C THR A 151 2.79 -0.19 -24.65
N GLY A 152 1.50 0.09 -24.58
CA GLY A 152 0.63 0.44 -25.71
C GLY A 152 0.07 1.88 -25.67
N ASN A 153 -0.76 2.23 -26.65
CA ASN A 153 -1.46 3.54 -26.74
C ASN A 153 -2.94 3.43 -26.33
N LYS A 154 -3.23 2.65 -25.28
CA LYS A 154 -4.58 2.56 -24.70
C LYS A 154 -4.85 3.78 -23.80
N GLY A 155 -6.10 4.23 -23.79
CA GLY A 155 -6.54 5.44 -23.07
C GLY A 155 -6.56 6.72 -23.91
N ILE A 156 -6.74 7.84 -23.23
CA ILE A 156 -7.00 9.18 -23.82
C ILE A 156 -5.75 9.91 -24.32
N TRP A 157 -4.56 9.45 -23.94
CA TRP A 157 -3.31 10.15 -24.26
C TRP A 157 -2.73 9.68 -25.59
N GLU A 158 -2.31 10.64 -26.42
CA GLU A 158 -1.71 10.39 -27.75
C GLU A 158 -0.25 9.94 -27.63
N LYS A 159 0.53 10.64 -26.79
CA LYS A 159 1.93 10.30 -26.52
C LYS A 159 2.03 9.16 -25.51
N ARG A 160 3.05 8.32 -25.69
CA ARG A 160 3.50 7.42 -24.64
C ARG A 160 4.20 8.24 -23.57
N TRP A 161 3.68 8.16 -22.36
CA TRP A 161 4.30 8.73 -21.18
C TRP A 161 3.97 7.86 -19.99
N ASN A 162 4.96 7.66 -19.13
CA ASN A 162 4.89 6.82 -17.95
C ASN A 162 4.92 7.70 -16.71
N ILE A 163 4.16 7.30 -15.69
CA ILE A 163 4.13 7.96 -14.39
C ILE A 163 4.93 7.11 -13.42
N LYS A 164 6.02 7.65 -12.88
CA LYS A 164 6.75 7.02 -11.79
C LYS A 164 5.90 7.10 -10.51
N HIS A 165 5.78 5.98 -9.80
CA HIS A 165 5.06 5.91 -8.53
C HIS A 165 5.59 6.91 -7.50
N ARG A 166 4.71 7.59 -6.76
CA ARG A 166 5.03 8.50 -5.66
C ARG A 166 4.70 7.91 -4.28
N ILE A 167 4.28 6.66 -4.24
CA ILE A 167 4.15 5.86 -3.02
C ILE A 167 5.17 4.72 -3.07
N GLU A 168 5.98 4.64 -2.03
CA GLU A 168 7.10 3.72 -1.91
C GLU A 168 6.82 2.79 -0.71
N TYR A 169 7.03 1.50 -0.94
CA TYR A 169 6.75 0.43 0.01
C TYR A 169 8.03 -0.34 0.28
N SER A 170 8.32 -0.60 1.55
CA SER A 170 9.34 -1.55 1.95
C SER A 170 8.70 -2.85 2.45
N SER A 171 9.44 -3.95 2.35
CA SER A 171 9.03 -5.20 2.98
C SER A 171 9.02 -5.02 4.49
N ALA A 172 7.99 -5.57 5.14
CA ALA A 172 7.85 -5.52 6.58
C ALA A 172 8.32 -6.85 7.19
N PHE A 173 9.02 -6.77 8.30
CA PHE A 173 9.58 -7.93 8.99
C PHE A 173 8.82 -8.15 10.29
N SER A 174 8.47 -9.40 10.58
CA SER A 174 7.78 -9.76 11.82
C SER A 174 8.59 -9.36 13.05
N LEU A 175 7.93 -8.92 14.12
CA LEU A 175 8.58 -8.71 15.42
C LEU A 175 8.92 -10.03 16.08
N GLU A 176 8.06 -11.02 15.94
CA GLU A 176 8.22 -12.36 16.48
C GLU A 176 9.16 -13.21 15.59
N PRO A 177 9.93 -14.13 16.18
CA PRO A 177 10.70 -15.12 15.42
C PRO A 177 9.81 -16.02 14.55
N TYR A 178 10.38 -16.53 13.47
CA TYR A 178 9.73 -17.43 12.53
C TYR A 178 9.12 -18.67 13.22
N GLU A 179 9.83 -19.24 14.18
CA GLU A 179 9.43 -20.47 14.88
C GLU A 179 8.15 -20.29 15.71
N GLU A 180 7.85 -19.06 16.12
CA GLU A 180 6.61 -18.71 16.83
C GLU A 180 5.44 -18.44 15.87
N LEU A 181 5.74 -18.11 14.61
CA LEU A 181 4.75 -17.65 13.65
C LEU A 181 4.33 -18.68 12.61
N SER A 182 5.19 -19.67 12.32
CA SER A 182 4.90 -20.68 11.30
C SER A 182 4.01 -21.80 11.84
N GLU A 183 2.86 -22.00 11.21
CA GLU A 183 1.95 -23.11 11.47
C GLU A 183 1.55 -23.85 10.19
N ASN A 184 1.66 -25.18 10.21
CA ASN A 184 1.26 -26.05 9.11
C ASN A 184 -0.21 -26.46 9.25
N LEU A 185 -1.05 -25.99 8.32
CA LEU A 185 -2.46 -26.38 8.24
C LEU A 185 -2.67 -27.40 7.12
N THR A 186 -3.28 -28.53 7.47
CA THR A 186 -3.66 -29.61 6.55
C THR A 186 -5.08 -29.39 6.01
N PHE A 187 -5.25 -29.48 4.69
CA PHE A 187 -6.58 -29.52 4.09
C PHE A 187 -7.00 -30.96 3.83
N ASN A 188 -8.04 -31.41 4.55
CA ASN A 188 -8.70 -32.67 4.28
C ASN A 188 -9.74 -32.45 3.18
N ALA A 189 -9.71 -33.27 2.13
CA ALA A 189 -10.81 -33.30 1.16
C ALA A 189 -11.79 -34.40 1.55
N VAL A 190 -13.07 -34.05 1.50
CA VAL A 190 -14.17 -35.01 1.58
C VAL A 190 -14.55 -35.36 0.14
N ALA A 191 -14.46 -36.62 -0.25
CA ALA A 191 -14.94 -37.04 -1.56
C ALA A 191 -16.47 -37.07 -1.56
N GLU A 192 -17.11 -36.35 -2.50
CA GLU A 192 -18.58 -36.25 -2.59
C GLU A 192 -19.27 -37.61 -2.75
N THR A 193 -18.59 -38.59 -3.37
CA THR A 193 -19.13 -39.93 -3.63
C THR A 193 -19.10 -40.86 -2.42
N THR A 194 -18.17 -40.67 -1.48
CA THR A 194 -17.98 -41.57 -0.33
C THR A 194 -18.24 -40.89 1.02
N GLN A 195 -18.43 -39.56 1.04
CA GLN A 195 -18.50 -38.72 2.25
C GLN A 195 -17.38 -39.00 3.29
N SER A 196 -16.27 -39.58 2.85
CA SER A 196 -15.14 -39.91 3.70
C SER A 196 -14.03 -38.88 3.52
N THR A 197 -13.39 -38.51 4.63
CA THR A 197 -12.16 -37.72 4.63
C THR A 197 -11.01 -38.62 4.19
N GLY A 198 -10.41 -38.35 3.03
CA GLY A 198 -9.17 -39.01 2.60
C GLY A 198 -7.93 -38.49 3.34
N GLN A 199 -6.75 -39.03 3.02
CA GLN A 199 -5.46 -38.46 3.46
C GLN A 199 -5.36 -36.97 3.09
N ALA A 200 -4.67 -36.19 3.93
CA ALA A 200 -4.45 -34.76 3.72
C ALA A 200 -3.90 -34.49 2.32
N LEU A 201 -4.65 -33.72 1.51
CA LEU A 201 -4.39 -33.56 0.08
C LEU A 201 -3.28 -32.52 -0.19
N ASN A 202 -3.08 -31.58 0.73
CA ASN A 202 -1.98 -30.61 0.73
C ASN A 202 -1.77 -30.04 2.14
N VAL A 203 -0.50 -29.77 2.48
CA VAL A 203 -0.11 -28.96 3.63
C VAL A 203 0.10 -27.53 3.15
N THR A 204 -0.38 -26.57 3.93
CA THR A 204 -0.05 -25.15 3.72
C THR A 204 0.63 -24.63 4.95
N GLU A 205 1.77 -23.98 4.76
CA GLU A 205 2.42 -23.21 5.80
C GLU A 205 1.78 -21.82 5.88
N ASN A 206 1.38 -21.41 7.07
CA ASN A 206 0.65 -20.18 7.33
C ASN A 206 1.30 -19.42 8.48
N VAL A 207 1.14 -18.10 8.43
CA VAL A 207 1.42 -17.22 9.56
C VAL A 207 0.21 -17.24 10.48
N VAL A 208 0.44 -17.44 11.77
CA VAL A 208 -0.60 -17.40 12.81
C VAL A 208 -1.26 -16.01 12.93
N PRO A 209 -2.48 -15.94 13.48
CA PRO A 209 -3.06 -14.67 13.91
C PRO A 209 -2.19 -13.96 14.95
N LEU A 210 -2.36 -12.64 15.06
CA LEU A 210 -1.65 -11.73 15.97
C LEU A 210 -0.15 -11.55 15.70
N ALA A 211 0.34 -11.99 14.54
CA ALA A 211 1.68 -11.69 14.07
C ALA A 211 1.82 -10.20 13.73
N ASN A 212 2.91 -9.57 14.14
CA ASN A 212 3.08 -8.12 14.08
C ASN A 212 4.17 -7.71 13.09
N PHE A 213 3.81 -6.86 12.12
CA PHE A 213 4.69 -6.41 11.04
C PHE A 213 4.79 -4.87 11.04
N PRO A 214 5.79 -4.29 11.72
CA PRO A 214 6.15 -2.89 11.58
C PRO A 214 6.49 -2.57 10.12
N SER A 215 5.89 -1.51 9.59
CA SER A 215 5.94 -1.17 8.17
C SER A 215 6.00 0.33 7.98
N ILE A 216 6.78 0.78 7.01
CA ILE A 216 6.88 2.16 6.57
C ILE A 216 6.35 2.26 5.15
N VAL A 217 5.43 3.19 4.94
CA VAL A 217 4.97 3.61 3.61
C VAL A 217 5.36 5.06 3.41
N THR A 218 6.20 5.33 2.41
CA THR A 218 6.66 6.69 2.11
C THR A 218 5.87 7.27 0.95
N LEU A 219 5.35 8.47 1.12
CA LEU A 219 4.84 9.29 0.02
C LEU A 219 5.88 10.34 -0.37
N VAL A 220 6.12 10.47 -1.67
CA VAL A 220 7.07 11.43 -2.26
C VAL A 220 6.30 12.57 -2.90
N SER A 221 6.52 13.80 -2.42
CA SER A 221 5.81 15.00 -2.85
C SER A 221 4.27 14.89 -2.81
N PRO A 222 3.65 14.38 -1.74
CA PRO A 222 2.19 14.26 -1.70
C PRO A 222 1.54 15.61 -1.41
N THR A 223 0.40 15.89 -2.05
CA THR A 223 -0.49 16.94 -1.53
C THR A 223 -1.20 16.48 -0.26
N TRP A 224 -1.84 17.42 0.44
CA TRP A 224 -2.65 17.10 1.62
C TRP A 224 -3.76 16.07 1.31
N GLU A 225 -4.44 16.25 0.20
CA GLU A 225 -5.54 15.38 -0.24
C GLU A 225 -5.03 13.99 -0.58
N GLU A 226 -3.87 13.90 -1.22
CA GLU A 226 -3.22 12.62 -1.53
C GLU A 226 -2.82 11.86 -0.26
N LEU A 227 -2.24 12.55 0.72
CA LEU A 227 -1.91 11.97 2.02
C LEU A 227 -3.15 11.44 2.72
N VAL A 228 -4.24 12.22 2.77
CA VAL A 228 -5.50 11.80 3.39
C VAL A 228 -6.08 10.58 2.68
N LEU A 229 -6.11 10.57 1.35
CA LEU A 229 -6.60 9.45 0.57
C LEU A 229 -5.80 8.17 0.83
N VAL A 230 -4.46 8.28 0.90
CA VAL A 230 -3.60 7.13 1.17
C VAL A 230 -3.79 6.61 2.60
N ILE A 231 -3.84 7.47 3.61
CA ILE A 231 -4.11 7.06 5.00
C ILE A 231 -5.48 6.36 5.09
N LYS A 232 -6.53 6.92 4.47
CA LYS A 232 -7.86 6.30 4.46
C LYS A 232 -7.85 4.94 3.76
N ASN A 233 -7.10 4.81 2.67
CA ASN A 233 -6.95 3.55 1.97
C ASN A 233 -6.21 2.49 2.82
N LEU A 234 -5.12 2.89 3.49
CA LEU A 234 -4.38 2.01 4.40
C LEU A 234 -5.28 1.51 5.54
N LEU A 235 -6.07 2.38 6.16
CA LEU A 235 -6.99 1.99 7.23
C LEU A 235 -8.15 1.11 6.76
N LYS A 236 -8.58 1.28 5.50
CA LYS A 236 -9.69 0.53 4.90
C LYS A 236 -9.26 -0.86 4.42
N CYS A 237 -8.06 -0.98 3.87
CA CYS A 237 -7.55 -2.23 3.32
C CYS A 237 -7.31 -3.22 4.45
N LYS A 238 -8.05 -4.33 4.45
CA LYS A 238 -7.92 -5.42 5.43
C LYS A 238 -7.53 -6.76 4.82
N SER A 239 -7.95 -7.02 3.60
CA SER A 239 -7.69 -8.29 2.93
C SER A 239 -6.36 -8.23 2.18
N TYR A 240 -5.33 -8.85 2.76
CA TYR A 240 -3.99 -8.93 2.18
C TYR A 240 -3.64 -10.32 1.64
N GLY A 241 -4.56 -11.28 1.76
CA GLY A 241 -4.40 -12.64 1.25
C GLY A 241 -4.36 -12.75 -0.28
N ALA A 242 -3.57 -13.70 -0.78
CA ALA A 242 -3.56 -14.10 -2.19
C ALA A 242 -4.76 -15.02 -2.52
N GLU A 243 -5.16 -15.88 -1.57
CA GLU A 243 -6.35 -16.73 -1.66
C GLU A 243 -7.57 -15.95 -1.16
N SER A 244 -8.25 -15.27 -2.08
CA SER A 244 -9.38 -14.37 -1.83
C SER A 244 -10.65 -15.01 -1.26
N ARG A 245 -10.57 -16.20 -0.65
CA ARG A 245 -11.73 -16.98 -0.21
C ARG A 245 -11.76 -17.30 1.28
N THR A 246 -10.64 -17.37 2.00
CA THR A 246 -10.66 -17.97 3.36
C THR A 246 -9.60 -17.47 4.35
N LYS A 247 -8.61 -16.64 3.98
CA LYS A 247 -7.46 -16.27 4.84
C LYS A 247 -6.87 -14.89 4.52
N GLY A 248 -6.14 -14.29 5.46
CA GLY A 248 -5.26 -13.15 5.24
C GLY A 248 -5.81 -11.78 5.63
N ASP A 249 -6.71 -11.73 6.61
CA ASP A 249 -7.13 -10.47 7.22
C ASP A 249 -6.00 -9.87 8.06
N THR A 250 -5.70 -8.61 7.81
CA THR A 250 -4.66 -7.84 8.49
C THR A 250 -5.21 -6.46 8.82
N VAL A 251 -5.02 -6.01 10.05
CA VAL A 251 -5.41 -4.68 10.49
C VAL A 251 -4.19 -3.77 10.48
N ASN A 252 -4.32 -2.61 9.85
CA ASN A 252 -3.29 -1.59 9.81
C ASN A 252 -3.54 -0.54 10.90
N TYR A 253 -2.60 -0.41 11.82
CA TYR A 253 -2.57 0.65 12.82
C TYR A 253 -1.60 1.74 12.38
N ILE A 254 -2.08 2.99 12.31
CA ILE A 254 -1.22 4.15 12.04
C ILE A 254 -0.58 4.54 13.38
N MET A 255 0.72 4.35 13.48
CA MET A 255 1.50 4.63 14.70
C MET A 255 2.01 6.07 14.73
N GLY A 256 2.26 6.66 13.55
CA GLY A 256 2.75 8.03 13.46
C GLY A 256 2.99 8.48 12.01
N LEU A 257 3.31 9.76 11.87
CA LEU A 257 3.69 10.39 10.61
C LEU A 257 5.01 11.14 10.80
N VAL A 258 5.93 11.00 9.86
CA VAL A 258 7.16 11.78 9.80
C VAL A 258 7.15 12.57 8.49
N VAL A 259 7.28 13.89 8.58
CA VAL A 259 7.33 14.79 7.41
C VAL A 259 8.75 15.36 7.33
N GLY A 260 9.43 15.14 6.22
CA GLY A 260 10.83 15.51 6.05
C GLY A 260 11.18 15.84 4.61
N ASN A 261 12.48 16.05 4.36
CA ASN A 261 13.05 16.21 3.01
C ASN A 261 13.78 14.95 2.55
N GLU A 262 13.70 13.88 3.33
CA GLU A 262 14.37 12.59 3.13
C GLU A 262 13.57 11.49 3.85
N GLU A 263 13.89 10.23 3.56
CA GLU A 263 13.40 9.10 4.36
C GLU A 263 14.22 9.00 5.65
N ILE A 264 13.55 8.96 6.80
CA ILE A 264 14.20 8.98 8.12
C ILE A 264 14.42 7.57 8.67
N ILE A 265 13.49 6.65 8.39
CA ILE A 265 13.55 5.28 8.90
C ILE A 265 13.02 4.28 7.87
N THR A 266 13.67 3.13 7.77
CA THR A 266 13.22 1.99 6.97
C THR A 266 12.33 1.04 7.77
N SER A 267 11.59 0.16 7.09
CA SER A 267 10.79 -0.87 7.80
C SER A 267 11.66 -1.84 8.60
N LEU A 268 12.88 -2.14 8.14
CA LEU A 268 13.79 -3.01 8.87
C LEU A 268 14.31 -2.34 10.14
N GLU A 269 14.81 -1.11 10.04
CA GLU A 269 15.26 -0.34 11.22
C GLU A 269 14.12 -0.17 12.22
N TYR A 270 12.90 0.09 11.74
CA TYR A 270 11.73 0.19 12.60
C TYR A 270 11.43 -1.11 13.35
N THR A 271 11.50 -2.26 12.68
CA THR A 271 11.38 -3.58 13.34
C THR A 271 12.50 -3.81 14.37
N LEU A 272 13.75 -3.47 14.03
CA LEU A 272 14.91 -3.67 14.90
C LEU A 272 14.88 -2.78 16.16
N GLU A 273 14.46 -1.53 16.01
CA GLU A 273 14.27 -0.58 17.12
C GLU A 273 13.13 -1.03 18.05
N LEU A 274 12.01 -1.51 17.50
CA LEU A 274 10.90 -2.03 18.29
C LEU A 274 11.23 -3.36 18.98
N SER A 275 12.11 -4.17 18.40
CA SER A 275 12.58 -5.42 19.00
C SER A 275 13.60 -5.17 20.12
N ASP A 276 14.12 -3.95 20.22
CA ASP A 276 15.14 -3.62 21.22
C ASP A 276 14.51 -3.52 22.60
N LYS A 277 14.98 -4.35 23.53
CA LYS A 277 14.57 -4.31 24.94
C LYS A 277 15.27 -3.15 25.64
N LYS A 278 15.01 -1.92 25.22
CA LYS A 278 15.45 -0.73 25.96
C LYS A 278 14.69 -0.73 27.28
N SER A 279 15.39 -0.91 28.40
CA SER A 279 14.83 -0.65 29.72
C SER A 279 14.45 0.82 29.77
N VAL A 280 13.16 1.14 29.59
CA VAL A 280 12.66 2.49 29.79
C VAL A 280 12.62 2.70 31.29
N ASP A 281 13.59 3.45 31.80
CA ASP A 281 13.55 3.92 33.18
C ASP A 281 12.46 5.00 33.26
N LEU A 282 11.27 4.61 33.70
CA LEU A 282 10.05 5.45 33.68
C LEU A 282 10.17 6.71 34.56
N GLU A 283 11.24 6.84 35.35
CA GLU A 283 11.51 8.01 36.18
C GLU A 283 12.13 9.19 35.41
N THR A 284 12.83 8.96 34.29
CA THR A 284 13.50 10.05 33.55
C THR A 284 12.59 10.81 32.57
N THR A 285 11.39 10.30 32.25
CA THR A 285 10.46 10.94 31.29
C THR A 285 9.51 11.97 31.93
N LYS A 286 9.76 12.39 33.18
CA LYS A 286 8.96 13.39 33.91
C LYS A 286 9.52 14.82 33.88
N GLN A 287 10.50 15.13 33.03
CA GLN A 287 11.03 16.50 32.87
C GLN A 287 10.50 17.19 31.63
#